data_AF-A0A662XBU2-F1
#
_entry.id   AF-A0A662XBU2-F1
#
_cell.length_a   1.000
_cell.length_b   1.000
_cell.length_c   1.000
_cell.angle_alpha   90.00
_cell.angle_beta   90.00
_cell.angle_gamma   90.00
#
_symmetry.space_group_name_H-M   'P 1'
#
loop_
_entity.id
_entity.type
_entity.pdbx_description
1 polymer ?
#
loop_
_entity_poly.entity_id
_entity_poly.type
_entity_poly.pdbx_seq_one_letter_code
_entity_poly.pdbx_strand_id
1 'polypeptide(L)'
;MLGAGLDARAYHMEALRDCHVIEIDQSLELFEHKKVVMQDLEAPLMARKHDCIKNEALLKTIDGLSAPGSEFWADISGRVLVEEAELVNRTMKHGEDEPLRSMSIQIPWQLELQGTLQDRATHFGREYTPILSATTKSPVPFHFVVGTKPSKSSQ
;
A
#
# COMPACT_ATOMS: atom_id res chain seq x y z
N MET A 1 -4.92 4.69 4.70
CA MET A 1 -4.40 4.43 3.34
C MET A 1 -3.11 5.19 3.16
N LEU A 2 -2.01 4.53 2.85
CA LEU A 2 -0.67 5.11 2.76
C LEU A 2 -0.30 5.31 1.29
N GLY A 3 0.30 6.44 0.93
CA GLY A 3 0.52 6.80 -0.48
C GLY A 3 -0.80 6.88 -1.26
N ALA A 4 -1.83 7.46 -0.64
CA ALA A 4 -3.20 7.34 -1.12
C ALA A 4 -3.43 7.97 -2.51
N GLY A 5 -2.66 8.99 -2.89
CA GLY A 5 -2.78 9.64 -4.19
C GLY A 5 -4.22 9.96 -4.59
N LEU A 6 -4.60 9.45 -5.76
CA LEU A 6 -5.96 9.57 -6.32
C LEU A 6 -6.88 8.40 -5.98
N ASP A 7 -6.51 7.55 -5.04
CA ASP A 7 -7.37 6.45 -4.58
C ASP A 7 -8.70 6.99 -4.06
N ALA A 8 -9.79 6.44 -4.60
CA ALA A 8 -11.15 6.89 -4.38
C ALA A 8 -11.95 5.96 -3.45
N ARG A 9 -11.32 4.98 -2.79
CA ARG A 9 -12.02 3.99 -1.94
C ARG A 9 -12.95 4.64 -0.92
N ALA A 10 -12.56 5.78 -0.32
CA ALA A 10 -13.39 6.52 0.64
C ALA A 10 -14.74 7.03 0.06
N TYR A 11 -14.89 7.07 -1.26
CA TYR A 11 -16.07 7.58 -1.97
C TYR A 11 -16.92 6.49 -2.63
N HIS A 12 -16.42 5.25 -2.76
CA HIS A 12 -17.17 4.20 -3.46
C HIS A 12 -17.21 2.86 -2.73
N MET A 13 -16.41 2.67 -1.67
CA MET A 13 -16.36 1.38 -0.97
C MET A 13 -17.36 1.34 0.18
N GLU A 14 -18.41 0.56 0.01
CA GLU A 14 -19.49 0.39 1.00
C GLU A 14 -18.98 -0.08 2.37
N ALA A 15 -17.94 -0.93 2.38
CA ALA A 15 -17.33 -1.42 3.61
C ALA A 15 -16.68 -0.31 4.47
N LEU A 16 -16.49 0.90 3.93
CA LEU A 16 -15.99 2.06 4.68
C LEU A 16 -17.11 2.95 5.23
N ARG A 17 -18.38 2.58 5.03
CA ARG A 17 -19.50 3.31 5.63
C ARG A 17 -19.32 3.39 7.14
N ASP A 18 -19.56 4.57 7.68
CA ASP A 18 -19.41 4.89 9.11
C ASP A 18 -17.98 4.80 9.67
N CYS A 19 -16.98 4.48 8.84
CA CYS A 19 -15.58 4.48 9.24
C CYS A 19 -14.97 5.89 9.25
N HIS A 20 -13.87 6.03 9.99
CA HIS A 20 -12.94 7.14 9.81
C HIS A 20 -11.79 6.65 8.92
N VAL A 21 -11.70 7.20 7.72
CA VAL A 21 -10.63 6.92 6.78
C VAL A 21 -9.56 7.99 6.90
N ILE A 22 -8.33 7.56 7.16
CA ILE A 22 -7.16 8.43 7.19
C ILE A 22 -6.31 8.10 5.97
N GLU A 23 -6.07 9.09 5.12
CA GLU A 23 -5.09 9.03 4.05
C GLU A 23 -3.76 9.61 4.52
N ILE A 24 -2.65 9.00 4.11
CA ILE A 24 -1.31 9.50 4.38
C ILE A 24 -0.62 9.66 3.04
N ASP A 25 -0.26 10.89 2.70
CA ASP A 25 0.38 11.23 1.43
C ASP A 25 1.43 12.32 1.61
N GLN A 26 2.34 12.44 0.65
CA GLN A 26 3.34 13.51 0.62
C GLN A 26 2.72 14.83 0.15
N SER A 27 1.63 14.79 -0.63
CA SER A 27 0.97 15.97 -1.18
C SER A 27 -0.43 16.17 -0.60
N LEU A 28 -0.55 17.12 0.34
CA LEU A 28 -1.86 17.58 0.82
C LEU A 28 -2.66 18.29 -0.28
N GLU A 29 -1.97 18.92 -1.23
CA GLU A 29 -2.61 19.56 -2.40
C GLU A 29 -3.32 18.53 -3.28
N LEU A 30 -2.75 17.33 -3.44
CA LEU A 30 -3.38 16.25 -4.20
C LEU A 30 -4.66 15.77 -3.54
N PHE A 31 -4.67 15.71 -2.21
CA PHE A 31 -5.86 15.37 -1.43
C PHE A 31 -6.97 16.42 -1.58
N GLU A 32 -6.65 17.70 -1.43
CA GLU A 32 -7.65 18.77 -1.61
C GLU A 32 -8.15 18.85 -3.05
N HIS A 33 -7.27 18.69 -4.04
CA HIS A 33 -7.66 18.60 -5.43
C HIS A 33 -8.64 17.43 -5.68
N LYS A 34 -8.33 16.24 -5.14
CA LYS A 34 -9.23 15.08 -5.22
C LYS A 34 -10.60 15.41 -4.61
N LYS A 35 -10.66 16.09 -3.45
CA LYS A 35 -11.94 16.46 -2.82
C LYS A 35 -12.77 17.38 -3.71
N VAL A 36 -12.15 18.39 -4.34
CA VAL A 36 -12.84 19.28 -5.28
C VAL A 36 -13.39 18.48 -6.46
N VAL A 37 -12.57 17.63 -7.09
CA VAL A 37 -13.01 16.80 -8.22
C VAL A 37 -14.16 15.88 -7.83
N MET A 38 -14.10 15.24 -6.65
CA MET A 38 -15.19 14.38 -6.18
C MET A 38 -16.48 15.16 -5.93
N GLN A 39 -16.38 16.40 -5.43
CA GLN A 39 -17.55 17.29 -5.29
C GLN A 39 -18.15 17.68 -6.64
N ASP A 40 -17.32 18.05 -7.61
CA ASP A 40 -17.75 18.42 -8.96
C ASP A 40 -18.44 17.26 -9.70
N LEU A 41 -18.00 16.03 -9.41
CA LEU A 41 -18.61 14.79 -9.92
C LEU A 41 -19.84 14.33 -9.12
N GLU A 42 -20.25 15.10 -8.10
CA GLU A 42 -21.33 14.74 -7.17
C GLU A 42 -21.11 13.36 -6.52
N ALA A 43 -19.84 12.95 -6.32
CA ALA A 43 -19.49 11.68 -5.71
C ALA A 43 -19.58 11.80 -4.17
N PRO A 44 -20.57 11.15 -3.52
CA PRO A 44 -20.73 11.26 -2.08
C PRO A 44 -19.61 10.55 -1.34
N LEU A 45 -19.15 11.16 -0.24
CA LEU A 45 -18.23 10.48 0.67
C LEU A 45 -18.97 9.31 1.35
N MET A 46 -18.41 8.09 1.26
CA MET A 46 -18.97 6.92 1.95
C MET A 46 -18.55 6.87 3.41
N ALA A 47 -17.30 7.25 3.68
CA ALA A 47 -16.78 7.31 5.04
C ALA A 47 -17.48 8.39 5.87
N ARG A 48 -17.62 8.16 7.18
CA ARG A 48 -18.12 9.19 8.11
C ARG A 48 -17.15 10.36 8.22
N LYS A 49 -15.85 10.06 8.18
CA LYS A 49 -14.79 11.06 8.26
C LYS A 49 -13.64 10.69 7.35
N HIS A 50 -13.07 11.70 6.70
CA HIS A 50 -11.98 11.53 5.74
C HIS A 50 -10.95 12.65 5.94
N ASP A 51 -9.78 12.29 6.47
CA ASP A 51 -8.68 13.23 6.77
C ASP A 51 -7.40 12.78 6.06
N CYS A 52 -6.48 13.73 5.81
CA CYS A 52 -5.15 13.46 5.28
C CYS A 52 -4.05 13.91 6.25
N ILE A 53 -2.98 13.12 6.38
CA ILE A 53 -1.81 13.41 7.22
C ILE A 53 -0.53 13.20 6.39
N LYS A 54 0.51 14.02 6.60
CA LYS A 54 1.83 13.77 6.02
C LYS A 54 2.71 12.97 7.01
N ASN A 55 3.36 11.90 6.58
CA ASN A 55 4.27 11.11 7.42
C ASN A 55 5.47 10.57 6.61
N GLU A 56 6.65 10.52 7.23
CA GLU A 56 7.93 10.11 6.64
C GLU A 56 8.53 8.84 7.29
N ALA A 57 8.01 8.35 8.42
CA ALA A 57 8.55 7.21 9.17
C ALA A 57 7.55 6.02 9.27
N LEU A 58 7.32 5.33 8.16
CA LEU A 58 6.14 4.49 7.97
C LEU A 58 5.98 3.29 8.94
N LEU A 59 6.87 2.29 8.89
CA LEU A 59 6.64 1.00 9.58
C LEU A 59 6.64 1.13 11.10
N LYS A 60 7.54 1.92 11.68
CA LYS A 60 7.58 2.15 13.13
C LYS A 60 6.37 2.95 13.62
N THR A 61 5.87 3.90 12.83
CA THR A 61 4.64 4.60 13.17
C THR A 61 3.42 3.69 13.09
N ILE A 62 3.33 2.81 12.08
CA ILE A 62 2.27 1.79 12.02
C ILE A 62 2.32 0.94 13.29
N ASP A 63 3.48 0.39 13.63
CA ASP A 63 3.59 -0.43 14.84
C ASP A 63 3.20 0.34 16.12
N GLY A 64 3.72 1.56 16.30
CA GLY A 64 3.44 2.37 17.49
C GLY A 64 1.97 2.78 17.64
N LEU A 65 1.23 2.93 16.53
CA LEU A 65 -0.17 3.36 16.53
C LEU A 65 -1.18 2.21 16.44
N SER A 66 -0.74 1.00 16.10
CA SER A 66 -1.61 -0.17 15.99
C SER A 66 -1.85 -0.85 17.33
N ALA A 67 -3.13 -1.03 17.67
CA ALA A 67 -3.55 -1.90 18.76
C ALA A 67 -3.35 -3.38 18.41
N PRO A 68 -3.27 -4.30 19.39
CA PRO A 68 -3.30 -5.74 19.13
C PRO A 68 -4.52 -6.14 18.28
N GLY A 69 -4.33 -7.04 17.32
CA GLY A 69 -5.34 -7.42 16.32
C GLY A 69 -5.47 -6.47 15.14
N SER A 70 -4.71 -5.36 15.09
CA SER A 70 -4.66 -4.53 13.88
C SER A 70 -4.04 -5.27 12.72
N GLU A 71 -4.46 -4.93 11.50
CA GLU A 71 -3.97 -5.52 10.27
C GLU A 71 -3.50 -4.46 9.29
N PHE A 72 -2.53 -4.82 8.44
CA PHE A 72 -2.17 -4.03 7.26
C PHE A 72 -2.06 -4.92 6.03
N TRP A 73 -2.27 -4.30 4.87
CA TRP A 73 -1.98 -4.85 3.56
C TRP A 73 -1.00 -3.91 2.86
N ALA A 74 0.05 -4.47 2.27
CA ALA A 74 1.08 -3.71 1.56
C ALA A 74 1.48 -4.43 0.27
N ASP A 75 1.63 -3.64 -0.80
CA ASP A 75 2.37 -4.01 -1.99
C ASP A 75 3.83 -3.58 -1.83
N ILE A 76 4.74 -4.51 -2.13
CA ILE A 76 6.18 -4.31 -1.97
C ILE A 76 6.84 -4.64 -3.31
N SER A 77 7.42 -3.62 -3.93
CA SER A 77 8.19 -3.79 -5.15
C SER A 77 9.55 -4.41 -4.87
N GLY A 78 10.01 -5.27 -5.78
CA GLY A 78 11.38 -5.76 -5.80
C GLY A 78 12.42 -4.66 -5.95
N ARG A 79 13.66 -5.00 -5.61
CA ARG A 79 14.80 -4.07 -5.62
C ARG A 79 15.14 -3.52 -6.99
N VAL A 80 14.79 -4.24 -8.05
CA VAL A 80 15.03 -3.81 -9.44
C VAL A 80 14.43 -2.43 -9.75
N LEU A 81 13.30 -2.05 -9.12
CA LEU A 81 12.71 -0.71 -9.30
C LEU A 81 13.49 0.42 -8.63
N VAL A 82 14.36 0.10 -7.67
CA VAL A 82 15.28 1.04 -7.03
C VAL A 82 16.56 1.17 -7.84
N GLU A 83 17.10 0.02 -8.25
CA GLU A 83 18.44 -0.08 -8.83
C GLU A 83 18.50 0.42 -10.27
N GLU A 84 17.39 0.36 -11.01
CA GLU A 84 17.41 0.59 -12.47
C GLU A 84 16.51 1.76 -12.95
N ALA A 85 15.98 2.59 -12.04
CA ALA A 85 15.18 3.80 -12.36
C ALA A 85 13.96 3.56 -13.29
N GLU A 86 13.32 2.40 -13.11
CA GLU A 86 12.44 1.76 -14.10
C GLU A 86 11.03 2.36 -14.26
N LEU A 87 10.59 3.24 -13.35
CA LEU A 87 9.27 3.89 -13.40
C LEU A 87 9.37 5.31 -13.96
N VAL A 88 9.46 5.46 -15.28
CA VAL A 88 9.26 6.74 -15.99
C VAL A 88 10.13 7.87 -15.40
N ASN A 89 11.45 7.65 -15.29
CA ASN A 89 12.43 8.56 -14.68
C ASN A 89 12.25 8.84 -13.17
N ARG A 90 11.46 8.05 -12.45
CA ARG A 90 11.40 8.07 -10.99
C ARG A 90 12.03 6.80 -10.43
N THR A 91 13.14 6.96 -9.72
CA THR A 91 13.69 5.89 -8.88
C THR A 91 12.79 5.72 -7.66
N MET A 92 12.33 4.50 -7.44
CA MET A 92 11.78 4.15 -6.14
C MET A 92 12.90 4.26 -5.12
N LYS A 93 12.63 4.84 -3.95
CA LYS A 93 13.65 4.97 -2.89
C LYS A 93 13.93 3.64 -2.18
N HIS A 94 12.97 2.73 -2.21
CA HIS A 94 12.98 1.47 -1.48
C HIS A 94 12.36 0.36 -2.34
N GLY A 95 12.89 -0.84 -2.17
CA GLY A 95 12.46 -2.06 -2.84
C GLY A 95 13.08 -3.24 -2.10
N GLU A 96 12.40 -4.38 -2.11
CA GLU A 96 12.74 -5.55 -1.32
C GLU A 96 12.27 -6.81 -2.02
N ASP A 97 13.16 -7.80 -2.14
CA ASP A 97 12.88 -9.08 -2.78
C ASP A 97 12.48 -10.16 -1.76
N GLU A 98 12.83 -9.95 -0.47
CA GLU A 98 12.52 -10.86 0.64
C GLU A 98 11.70 -10.15 1.74
N PRO A 99 10.46 -9.69 1.43
CA PRO A 99 9.73 -8.76 2.29
C PRO A 99 9.37 -9.33 3.66
N LEU A 100 9.01 -10.62 3.75
CA LEU A 100 8.67 -11.23 5.03
C LEU A 100 9.86 -11.23 5.99
N ARG A 101 11.06 -11.50 5.48
CA ARG A 101 12.29 -11.52 6.27
C ARG A 101 12.67 -10.12 6.72
N SER A 102 12.68 -9.14 5.82
CA SER A 102 13.16 -7.81 6.18
C SER A 102 12.18 -7.03 7.06
N MET A 103 10.87 -7.25 6.89
CA MET A 103 9.84 -6.61 7.71
C MET A 103 9.73 -7.23 9.10
N SER A 104 9.86 -8.55 9.24
CA SER A 104 9.80 -9.22 10.56
C SER A 104 10.95 -8.82 11.50
N ILE A 105 12.08 -8.36 10.95
CA ILE A 105 13.18 -7.77 11.74
C ILE A 105 12.81 -6.38 12.27
N GLN A 106 11.91 -5.66 11.60
CA GLN A 106 11.57 -4.28 11.94
C GLN A 106 10.35 -4.17 12.86
N ILE A 107 9.39 -5.09 12.74
CA ILE A 107 8.15 -5.07 13.51
C ILE A 107 7.80 -6.48 14.03
N PRO A 108 7.31 -6.61 15.28
CA PRO A 108 6.96 -7.90 15.87
C PRO A 108 5.57 -8.37 15.44
N TRP A 109 5.31 -8.41 14.13
CA TRP A 109 4.01 -8.75 13.55
C TRP A 109 4.05 -10.13 12.91
N GLN A 110 2.90 -10.82 12.87
CA GLN A 110 2.75 -12.01 12.06
C GLN A 110 2.56 -11.58 10.61
N LEU A 111 3.44 -12.03 9.72
CA LEU A 111 3.43 -11.64 8.31
C LEU A 111 3.12 -12.84 7.41
N GLU A 112 2.33 -12.62 6.38
CA GLU A 112 1.96 -13.61 5.36
C GLU A 112 2.11 -13.01 3.97
N LEU A 113 2.70 -13.77 3.04
CA LEU A 113 2.72 -13.44 1.62
C LEU A 113 1.44 -13.99 0.97
N GLN A 114 0.57 -13.10 0.50
CA GLN A 114 -0.68 -13.48 -0.18
C GLN A 114 -0.49 -13.76 -1.67
N GLY A 115 0.56 -13.21 -2.28
CA GLY A 115 0.87 -13.45 -3.68
C GLY A 115 2.04 -12.61 -4.18
N THR A 116 2.54 -13.00 -5.35
CA THR A 116 3.62 -12.29 -6.04
C THR A 116 3.30 -12.20 -7.53
N LEU A 117 3.53 -11.04 -8.13
CA LEU A 117 3.36 -10.80 -9.57
C LEU A 117 4.69 -10.88 -10.35
N GLN A 118 5.41 -12.00 -10.20
CA GLN A 118 6.70 -12.23 -10.84
C GLN A 118 6.59 -13.02 -12.13
N ASP A 119 5.64 -13.96 -12.18
CA ASP A 119 5.47 -14.88 -13.30
C ASP A 119 4.20 -14.58 -14.08
N ARG A 120 4.17 -15.01 -15.34
CA ARG A 120 2.93 -15.00 -16.14
C ARG A 120 1.93 -15.97 -15.50
N ALA A 121 0.73 -15.49 -15.26
CA ALA A 121 -0.35 -16.30 -14.70
C ALA A 121 -1.72 -15.67 -15.01
N THR A 122 -2.77 -16.47 -14.82
CA THR A 122 -4.15 -15.98 -14.86
C THR A 122 -4.61 -15.61 -13.44
N HIS A 123 -4.94 -14.35 -13.21
CA HIS A 123 -5.47 -13.87 -11.93
C HIS A 123 -6.88 -13.32 -12.13
N PHE A 124 -7.86 -13.90 -11.44
CA PHE A 124 -9.27 -13.47 -11.51
C PHE A 124 -9.81 -13.43 -12.95
N GLY A 125 -9.44 -14.42 -13.77
CA GLY A 125 -9.83 -14.51 -15.19
C GLY A 125 -9.09 -13.54 -16.11
N ARG A 126 -8.05 -12.86 -15.64
CA ARG A 126 -7.21 -11.96 -16.43
C ARG A 126 -5.81 -12.53 -16.60
N GLU A 127 -5.36 -12.59 -17.84
CA GLU A 127 -3.98 -12.93 -18.16
C GLU A 127 -3.05 -11.80 -17.73
N TYR A 128 -2.10 -12.11 -16.85
CA TYR A 128 -1.05 -11.21 -16.42
C TYR A 128 0.26 -11.57 -17.12
N THR A 129 0.90 -10.57 -17.72
CA THR A 129 2.29 -10.67 -18.17
C THR A 129 3.14 -9.78 -17.28
N PRO A 130 4.25 -10.28 -16.71
CA PRO A 130 5.09 -9.51 -15.81
C PRO A 130 5.58 -8.21 -16.42
N ILE A 131 5.62 -7.16 -15.59
CA ILE A 131 6.35 -5.94 -15.92
C ILE A 131 7.82 -6.32 -15.98
N LEU A 132 8.50 -5.95 -17.07
CA LEU A 132 9.92 -6.20 -17.23
C LEU A 132 10.69 -4.90 -16.97
N SER A 133 11.84 -5.04 -16.31
CA SER A 133 12.83 -3.98 -16.28
C SER A 133 13.21 -3.57 -17.71
N ALA A 134 13.30 -2.26 -17.96
CA ALA A 134 13.80 -1.68 -19.19
C ALA A 134 15.26 -2.07 -19.43
N THR A 135 16.07 -2.18 -18.38
CA THR A 135 17.50 -2.46 -18.45
C THR A 135 17.80 -3.95 -18.61
N THR A 136 17.45 -4.77 -17.61
CA THR A 136 17.82 -6.20 -17.57
C THR A 136 16.82 -7.09 -18.29
N LYS A 137 15.63 -6.58 -18.65
CA LYS A 137 14.50 -7.36 -19.18
C LYS A 137 14.04 -8.48 -18.24
N SER A 138 14.47 -8.44 -16.97
CA SER A 138 14.02 -9.35 -15.94
C SER A 138 12.64 -8.92 -15.41
N PRO A 139 11.80 -9.86 -14.96
CA PRO A 139 10.53 -9.53 -14.31
C PRO A 139 10.74 -8.70 -13.04
N VAL A 140 9.93 -7.67 -12.89
CA VAL A 140 9.83 -6.88 -11.67
C VAL A 140 8.82 -7.57 -10.73
N PRO A 141 9.26 -8.10 -9.57
CA PRO A 141 8.32 -8.70 -8.65
C PRO A 141 7.57 -7.62 -7.87
N PHE A 142 6.27 -7.85 -7.66
CA PHE A 142 5.45 -7.14 -6.70
C PHE A 142 4.88 -8.17 -5.73
N HIS A 143 5.21 -8.02 -4.46
CA HIS A 143 4.77 -8.91 -3.39
C HIS A 143 3.60 -8.27 -2.64
N PHE A 144 2.54 -9.04 -2.40
CA PHE A 144 1.42 -8.63 -1.58
C PHE A 144 1.52 -9.27 -0.21
N VAL A 145 1.76 -8.44 0.82
CA VAL A 145 1.98 -8.89 2.19
C VAL A 145 0.84 -8.43 3.08
N VAL A 146 0.39 -9.33 3.95
CA VAL A 146 -0.48 -9.02 5.07
C VAL A 146 0.31 -9.12 6.35
N GLY A 147 0.07 -8.17 7.26
CA GLY A 147 0.58 -8.25 8.61
C GLY A 147 -0.55 -8.14 9.62
N THR A 148 -0.55 -9.02 10.61
CA THR A 148 -1.47 -8.98 11.76
C THR A 148 -0.65 -8.76 13.03
N LYS A 149 -1.04 -7.75 13.82
CA LYS A 149 -0.40 -7.46 15.11
C LYS A 149 -0.88 -8.48 16.14
N PRO A 150 0.01 -9.26 16.78
CA PRO A 150 -0.39 -10.28 17.74
C PRO A 150 -1.23 -9.70 18.88
N SER A 151 -2.27 -10.42 19.29
CA SER A 151 -2.89 -10.20 20.60
C SER A 151 -1.81 -10.39 21.67
N LYS A 152 -1.72 -9.49 22.66
CA LYS A 152 -0.93 -9.80 23.86
C LYS A 152 -1.43 -11.15 24.37
N SER A 153 -0.54 -12.14 24.50
CA SER A 153 -0.88 -13.35 25.22
C SER A 153 -1.39 -12.93 26.60
N SER A 154 -2.62 -13.31 26.94
CA SER A 154 -3.06 -13.28 28.34
C SER A 154 -2.05 -14.10 29.12
N GLN A 155 -1.29 -13.43 29.99
CA GLN A 155 -0.45 -14.10 30.99
C GLN A 155 -1.32 -14.92 31.93
#